data_AF-R7LLP1-F1
#
_entry.id   AF-R7LLP1-F1
#
_cell.length_a   1.000
_cell.length_b   1.000
_cell.length_c   1.000
_cell.angle_alpha   90.00
_cell.angle_beta   90.00
_cell.angle_gamma   90.00
#
_symmetry.space_group_name_H-M   'P 1'
#
loop_
_entity.id
_entity.type
_entity.pdbx_description
1 polymer ?
#
loop_
_entity_poly.entity_id
_entity_poly.type
_entity_poly.pdbx_seq_one_letter_code
_entity_poly.pdbx_strand_id
1 'polypeptide(L)'
;MKTLAQFIQHKRDDLGLSAKGLAMATNLPLETIEDIESGKDLFLSVTVRQNLAKVLRCAPEEIKKFEKDYTNNEVSEQIIESLKELILNGAGGLKCPVCGAPLVTRIQKLYDLEDNLMYNPKAHCTKCSFQLHQ
;
A
#
# COMPACT_ATOMS: atom_id res chain seq x y z
N MET A 1 14.12 -5.75 18.96
CA MET A 1 13.14 -5.86 17.85
C MET A 1 13.91 -5.91 16.55
N LYS A 2 13.66 -6.89 15.67
CA LYS A 2 14.28 -6.94 14.33
C LYS A 2 13.32 -6.26 13.35
N THR A 3 13.81 -5.30 12.57
CA THR A 3 13.04 -4.67 11.49
C THR A 3 13.01 -5.57 10.26
N LEU A 4 12.05 -5.36 9.35
CA LEU A 4 11.99 -6.04 8.04
C LEU A 4 13.33 -5.99 7.30
N ALA A 5 13.93 -4.81 7.27
CA ALA A 5 15.25 -4.57 6.68
C ALA A 5 16.34 -5.47 7.27
N GLN A 6 16.43 -5.53 8.61
CA GLN A 6 17.40 -6.39 9.30
C GLN A 6 17.10 -7.87 9.10
N PHE A 7 15.84 -8.27 9.02
CA PHE A 7 15.45 -9.65 8.76
C PHE A 7 15.93 -10.10 7.37
N ILE A 8 15.71 -9.27 6.35
CA ILE A 8 16.12 -9.56 4.97
C ILE A 8 17.65 -9.56 4.84
N GLN A 9 18.34 -8.56 5.41
CA GLN A 9 19.81 -8.53 5.42
C GLN A 9 20.40 -9.77 6.08
N HIS A 10 19.89 -10.15 7.26
CA HIS A 10 20.41 -11.31 7.98
C HIS A 10 20.13 -12.62 7.23
N LYS A 11 18.97 -12.75 6.58
CA LYS A 11 18.67 -13.93 5.75
C LYS A 11 19.50 -13.99 4.47
N ARG A 12 19.80 -12.83 3.89
CA ARG A 12 20.70 -12.72 2.74
C ARG A 12 22.13 -13.10 3.11
N ASP A 13 22.62 -12.62 4.25
CA ASP A 13 23.97 -12.91 4.75
C ASP A 13 24.15 -14.40 5.09
N ASP A 14 23.13 -15.02 5.71
CA ASP A 14 23.08 -16.47 5.99
C ASP A 14 23.18 -17.33 4.70
N LEU A 15 22.67 -16.80 3.58
CA LEU A 15 22.75 -17.44 2.26
C LEU A 15 24.03 -17.08 1.49
N GLY A 16 24.90 -16.22 2.03
CA GLY A 16 26.13 -15.75 1.37
C GLY A 16 25.87 -14.93 0.11
N LEU A 17 24.69 -14.32 -0.03
CA LEU A 17 24.30 -13.55 -1.21
C LEU A 17 24.64 -12.06 -1.03
N SER A 18 25.08 -11.40 -2.10
CA SER A 18 25.16 -9.94 -2.15
C SER A 18 23.77 -9.34 -2.46
N ALA A 19 23.53 -8.06 -2.15
CA ALA A 19 22.27 -7.38 -2.50
C ALA A 19 21.95 -7.50 -4.00
N LYS A 20 22.99 -7.43 -4.84
CA LYS A 20 22.91 -7.66 -6.29
C LYS A 20 22.57 -9.10 -6.66
N GLY A 21 23.12 -10.07 -5.93
CA GLY A 21 22.75 -11.49 -6.08
C GLY A 21 21.30 -11.77 -5.69
N LEU A 22 20.82 -11.13 -4.62
CA LEU A 22 19.42 -11.22 -4.19
C LEU A 22 18.47 -10.60 -5.22
N ALA A 23 18.80 -9.41 -5.75
CA ALA A 23 18.03 -8.75 -6.80
C ALA A 23 17.89 -9.63 -8.05
N MET A 24 18.99 -10.24 -8.49
CA MET A 24 18.99 -11.14 -9.66
C MET A 24 18.19 -12.42 -9.40
N ALA A 25 18.30 -13.00 -8.19
CA ALA A 25 17.56 -14.20 -7.82
C ALA A 25 16.05 -13.96 -7.65
N THR A 26 15.65 -12.77 -7.18
CA THR A 26 14.25 -12.38 -6.96
C THR A 26 13.60 -11.76 -8.20
N ASN A 27 14.40 -11.51 -9.26
CA ASN A 27 13.98 -10.78 -10.45
C ASN A 27 13.39 -9.40 -10.11
N LEU A 28 14.03 -8.71 -9.15
CA LEU A 28 13.66 -7.37 -8.71
C LEU A 28 14.79 -6.38 -9.05
N PRO A 29 14.48 -5.08 -9.21
CA PRO A 29 15.50 -4.05 -9.38
C PRO A 29 16.40 -3.99 -8.14
N LEU A 30 17.68 -3.69 -8.35
CA LEU A 30 18.62 -3.50 -7.25
C LEU A 30 18.17 -2.38 -6.30
N GLU A 31 17.66 -1.27 -6.85
CA GLU A 31 17.18 -0.13 -6.06
C GLU A 31 16.11 -0.58 -5.05
N THR A 32 15.21 -1.47 -5.47
CA THR A 32 14.12 -1.95 -4.62
C THR A 32 14.68 -2.76 -3.46
N ILE A 33 15.67 -3.63 -3.69
CA ILE A 33 16.32 -4.38 -2.62
C ILE A 33 17.06 -3.42 -1.66
N GLU A 34 17.76 -2.42 -2.19
CA GLU A 34 18.47 -1.42 -1.38
C GLU A 34 17.51 -0.57 -0.55
N ASP A 35 16.37 -0.15 -1.11
CA ASP A 35 15.34 0.62 -0.40
C ASP A 35 14.68 -0.22 0.71
N ILE A 36 14.48 -1.52 0.49
CA ILE A 36 13.99 -2.46 1.49
C ILE A 36 15.03 -2.64 2.62
N GLU A 37 16.29 -2.91 2.27
CA GLU A 37 17.38 -3.09 3.24
C GLU A 37 17.75 -1.79 3.98
N SER A 38 17.46 -0.63 3.39
CA SER A 38 17.60 0.69 4.02
C SER A 38 16.40 1.07 4.88
N GLY A 39 15.31 0.28 4.85
CA GLY A 39 14.09 0.54 5.60
C GLY A 39 13.25 1.71 5.07
N LYS A 40 13.46 2.14 3.82
CA LYS A 40 12.58 3.08 3.13
C LYS A 40 11.28 2.40 2.71
N ASP A 41 11.39 1.15 2.26
CA ASP A 41 10.23 0.32 1.96
C ASP A 41 9.79 -0.47 3.19
N LEU A 42 8.75 0.05 3.84
CA LEU A 42 8.17 -0.52 5.06
C LEU A 42 7.14 -1.62 4.75
N PHE A 43 6.71 -1.72 3.49
CA PHE A 43 5.64 -2.60 3.03
C PHE A 43 6.01 -3.19 1.67
N LEU A 44 5.88 -4.50 1.51
CA LEU A 44 6.22 -5.19 0.28
C LEU A 44 4.94 -5.57 -0.46
N SER A 45 4.94 -5.42 -1.78
CA SER A 45 3.88 -5.97 -2.61
C SER A 45 3.85 -7.50 -2.47
N VAL A 46 2.67 -8.10 -2.68
CA VAL A 46 2.47 -9.56 -2.58
C VAL A 46 3.47 -10.31 -3.46
N THR A 47 3.73 -9.81 -4.66
CA THR A 47 4.70 -10.37 -5.62
C THR A 47 6.14 -10.28 -5.10
N VAL A 48 6.53 -9.12 -4.57
CA VAL A 48 7.87 -8.92 -3.99
C VAL A 48 8.07 -9.85 -2.79
N ARG A 49 7.06 -9.98 -1.91
CA ARG A 49 7.09 -10.88 -0.76
C ARG A 49 7.23 -12.34 -1.18
N GLN A 50 6.49 -12.79 -2.20
CA GLN A 50 6.58 -14.16 -2.71
C GLN A 50 7.94 -14.46 -3.34
N ASN A 51 8.49 -13.52 -4.12
CA ASN A 51 9.80 -13.68 -4.73
C ASN A 51 10.91 -13.72 -3.68
N LEU A 52 10.88 -12.80 -2.70
CA LEU A 52 11.82 -12.80 -1.58
C LEU A 52 11.70 -14.08 -0.75
N ALA A 53 10.48 -14.52 -0.43
CA ALA A 53 10.24 -15.75 0.32
C ALA A 53 10.84 -16.98 -0.36
N LYS A 54 10.65 -17.08 -1.69
CA LYS A 54 11.19 -18.17 -2.51
C LYS A 54 12.72 -18.24 -2.48
N VAL A 55 13.39 -17.08 -2.58
CA VAL A 55 14.87 -17.02 -2.59
C VAL A 55 15.45 -17.16 -1.19
N LEU A 56 14.86 -16.49 -0.19
CA LEU A 56 15.30 -16.49 1.20
C LEU A 56 14.91 -17.78 1.95
N ARG A 57 14.28 -18.75 1.26
CA ARG A 57 13.79 -20.03 1.80
C ARG A 57 12.97 -19.85 3.07
N CYS A 58 12.14 -18.80 3.11
CA CYS A 58 11.27 -18.51 4.23
C CYS A 58 9.80 -18.52 3.77
N ALA A 59 8.89 -18.69 4.73
CA ALA A 59 7.47 -18.51 4.42
C ALA A 59 7.19 -17.02 4.18
N PRO A 60 6.34 -16.68 3.20
CA PRO A 60 5.94 -15.28 2.99
C PRO A 60 5.26 -14.68 4.23
N GLU A 61 4.64 -15.51 5.06
CA GLU A 61 4.03 -15.09 6.33
C GLU A 61 5.06 -14.61 7.36
N GLU A 62 6.28 -15.17 7.35
CA GLU A 62 7.35 -14.72 8.24
C GLU A 62 7.79 -13.31 7.87
N ILE A 63 7.92 -13.01 6.57
CA ILE A 63 8.22 -11.65 6.08
C ILE A 63 7.09 -10.69 6.51
N LYS A 64 5.83 -11.12 6.38
CA LYS A 64 4.65 -10.34 6.76
C LYS A 64 4.65 -9.94 8.24
N LYS A 65 5.14 -10.79 9.14
CA LYS A 65 5.24 -10.47 10.58
C LYS A 65 6.21 -9.33 10.90
N PHE A 66 7.21 -9.10 10.03
CA PHE A 66 8.20 -8.05 10.19
C PHE A 66 7.84 -6.76 9.44
N GLU A 67 6.91 -6.83 8.49
CA GLU A 67 6.27 -5.64 7.96
C GLU A 67 5.54 -4.96 9.11
N LYS A 68 5.76 -3.64 9.29
CA LYS A 68 4.87 -2.88 10.17
C LYS A 68 3.52 -2.96 9.49
N ASP A 69 2.59 -3.72 10.10
CA ASP A 69 1.18 -3.64 9.75
C ASP A 69 0.88 -2.16 9.54
N TYR A 70 0.44 -1.80 8.33
CA TYR A 70 -0.65 -0.86 8.29
C TYR A 70 -1.69 -1.54 9.16
N THR A 71 -1.73 -1.18 10.46
CA THR A 71 -3.00 -1.12 11.13
C THR A 71 -3.88 -0.49 10.07
N ASN A 72 -4.88 -1.25 9.61
CA ASN A 72 -6.08 -0.65 9.09
C ASN A 72 -6.29 0.55 10.01
N ASN A 73 -5.91 1.74 9.55
CA ASN A 73 -6.61 2.90 10.00
C ASN A 73 -7.96 2.59 9.37
N GLU A 74 -8.79 1.91 10.15
CA GLU A 74 -10.22 2.04 10.15
C GLU A 74 -10.41 3.54 10.09
N VAL A 75 -10.40 4.08 8.88
CA VAL A 75 -10.69 5.48 8.65
C VAL A 75 -12.10 5.56 9.17
N SER A 76 -12.26 6.18 10.33
CA SER A 76 -13.53 6.18 11.06
C SER A 76 -14.61 6.60 10.08
N GLU A 77 -15.78 5.94 10.11
CA GLU A 77 -16.88 6.21 9.17
C GLU A 77 -17.21 7.71 9.09
N GLN A 78 -16.99 8.44 10.18
CA GLN A 78 -17.10 9.91 10.26
C GLN A 78 -16.17 10.67 9.28
N ILE A 79 -14.93 10.21 9.09
CA ILE A 79 -13.97 10.81 8.15
C ILE A 79 -14.37 10.49 6.71
N ILE A 80 -14.89 9.27 6.48
CA ILE A 80 -15.42 8.83 5.19
C ILE A 80 -16.65 9.69 4.81
N GLU A 81 -17.57 9.90 5.75
CA GLU A 81 -18.77 10.71 5.56
C GLU A 81 -18.41 12.18 5.30
N SER A 82 -17.51 12.75 6.11
CA SER A 82 -16.99 14.10 5.88
C SER A 82 -16.33 14.24 4.50
N LEU A 83 -15.57 13.24 4.04
CA LEU A 83 -15.00 13.22 2.69
C LEU A 83 -16.08 13.13 1.61
N LYS A 84 -17.14 12.32 1.80
CA LYS A 84 -18.27 12.22 0.87
C LYS A 84 -18.97 13.58 0.73
N GLU A 85 -19.27 14.26 1.83
CA GLU A 85 -19.86 15.60 1.82
C GLU A 85 -18.97 16.63 1.14
N LEU A 86 -17.66 16.64 1.42
CA LEU A 86 -16.71 17.55 0.79
C LEU A 86 -16.61 17.32 -0.72
N ILE A 87 -16.64 16.07 -1.19
CA ILE A 87 -16.64 15.74 -2.62
C ILE A 87 -17.96 16.18 -3.28
N LEU A 88 -19.11 15.95 -2.63
CA LEU A 88 -20.42 16.39 -3.12
C LEU A 88 -20.52 17.92 -3.19
N ASN A 89 -19.90 18.64 -2.24
CA ASN A 89 -19.81 20.09 -2.22
C ASN A 89 -18.77 20.66 -3.21
N GLY A 90 -18.06 19.81 -3.97
CA GLY A 90 -17.09 20.24 -4.97
C GLY A 90 -15.74 20.69 -4.42
N ALA A 91 -15.38 20.29 -3.19
CA ALA A 91 -14.07 20.60 -2.62
C ALA A 91 -12.95 19.91 -3.41
N GLY A 92 -12.12 20.73 -4.07
CA GLY A 92 -10.92 20.27 -4.76
C GLY A 92 -9.72 20.13 -3.82
N GLY A 93 -8.81 19.20 -4.11
CA GLY A 93 -7.53 19.08 -3.38
C GLY A 93 -7.61 18.33 -2.04
N LEU A 94 -8.56 17.40 -1.89
CA LEU A 94 -8.65 16.56 -0.69
C LEU A 94 -7.39 15.72 -0.51
N LYS A 95 -6.97 15.53 0.75
CA LYS A 95 -5.80 14.72 1.12
C LYS A 95 -6.25 13.36 1.63
N CYS A 96 -5.50 12.32 1.29
CA CYS A 96 -5.78 10.97 1.70
C CYS A 96 -5.65 10.86 3.23
N PRO A 97 -6.69 10.37 3.94
CA PRO A 97 -6.63 10.21 5.39
C PRO A 97 -5.62 9.13 5.82
N VAL A 98 -5.18 8.28 4.88
CA VAL A 98 -4.25 7.18 5.14
C VAL A 98 -2.78 7.57 4.95
N CYS A 99 -2.46 8.37 3.93
CA CYS A 99 -1.07 8.68 3.58
C CYS A 99 -0.77 10.17 3.33
N GLY A 100 -1.77 11.05 3.43
CA GLY A 100 -1.62 12.50 3.23
C GLY A 100 -1.42 12.95 1.78
N ALA A 101 -1.33 12.03 0.82
CA ALA A 101 -1.19 12.32 -0.61
C ALA A 101 -2.49 12.90 -1.21
N PRO A 102 -2.43 13.64 -2.32
CA PRO A 102 -3.64 14.16 -2.97
C PRO A 102 -4.57 13.02 -3.43
N LEU A 103 -5.86 13.17 -3.13
CA LEU A 103 -6.95 12.33 -3.61
C LEU A 103 -7.44 12.83 -4.96
N VAL A 104 -7.65 11.90 -5.88
CA VAL A 104 -8.36 12.18 -7.13
C VAL A 104 -9.83 11.90 -6.89
N THR A 105 -10.64 12.95 -6.92
CA THR A 105 -12.08 12.90 -6.64
C THR A 105 -12.88 13.04 -7.93
N ARG A 106 -13.99 12.31 -8.02
CA ARG A 106 -14.94 12.39 -9.13
C ARG A 106 -16.35 12.12 -8.63
N ILE A 107 -17.35 12.77 -9.22
CA ILE A 107 -18.76 12.51 -8.92
C ILE A 107 -19.33 11.70 -10.08
N GLN A 108 -19.73 10.46 -9.82
CA GLN A 108 -20.39 9.61 -10.81
C GLN A 108 -21.90 9.82 -10.73
N LYS A 109 -22.53 10.14 -11.86
CA LYS A 109 -23.98 10.21 -11.97
C LYS A 109 -24.52 8.82 -12.25
N LEU A 110 -25.44 8.35 -11.42
CA LEU A 110 -26.14 7.07 -11.57
C LEU A 110 -27.64 7.34 -11.56
N TYR A 111 -28.41 6.46 -12.20
CA TYR A 111 -29.86 6.46 -12.14
C TYR A 111 -30.29 5.26 -11.31
N ASP A 112 -31.21 5.50 -10.39
CA ASP A 112 -31.91 4.48 -9.64
C ASP A 112 -33.01 3.81 -10.51
N LEU A 113 -33.59 2.71 -10.02
CA LEU A 113 -34.68 1.98 -10.68
C LEU A 113 -35.94 2.84 -10.91
N GLU A 114 -36.14 3.90 -10.13
CA GLU A 114 -37.22 4.87 -10.30
C GLU A 114 -36.83 6.08 -11.16
N ASP A 115 -35.73 5.98 -11.92
CA ASP A 115 -35.17 7.04 -12.80
C ASP A 115 -34.67 8.29 -12.06
N ASN A 116 -34.50 8.19 -10.74
CA ASN A 116 -33.96 9.29 -9.93
C ASN A 116 -32.45 9.45 -10.15
N LEU A 117 -32.01 10.67 -10.46
CA LEU A 117 -30.59 11.01 -10.64
C LEU A 117 -29.87 11.05 -9.28
N MET A 118 -28.94 10.13 -9.08
CA MET A 118 -28.11 9.98 -7.88
C MET A 118 -26.65 10.39 -8.16
N TYR A 119 -26.06 11.16 -7.25
CA TYR A 119 -24.65 11.57 -7.31
C TYR A 119 -23.81 10.74 -6.36
N ASN A 120 -22.85 10.00 -6.92
CA ASN A 120 -22.03 9.06 -6.16
C ASN A 120 -20.57 9.53 -6.12
N PRO A 121 -20.08 10.04 -4.97
CA PRO A 121 -18.71 10.51 -4.83
C PRO A 121 -17.74 9.33 -4.84
N LYS A 122 -16.78 9.34 -5.76
CA LYS A 122 -15.69 8.36 -5.83
C LYS A 122 -14.36 9.06 -5.67
N ALA A 123 -13.48 8.50 -4.85
CA ALA A 123 -12.13 9.00 -4.67
C ALA A 123 -11.13 7.85 -4.65
N HIS A 124 -9.95 8.07 -5.21
CA HIS A 124 -8.81 7.16 -5.04
C HIS A 124 -7.55 7.94 -4.72
N CYS A 125 -6.68 7.35 -3.92
CA CYS A 125 -5.38 7.93 -3.64
C CYS A 125 -4.40 7.65 -4.78
N THR A 126 -3.52 8.61 -5.04
CA THR A 126 -2.43 8.48 -6.02
C THR A 126 -1.25 7.65 -5.51
N LYS A 127 -1.11 7.47 -4.20
CA LYS A 127 0.05 6.80 -3.56
C LYS A 127 -0.28 5.51 -2.83
N CYS A 128 -1.48 5.35 -2.27
CA CYS A 128 -1.85 4.14 -1.52
C CYS A 128 -3.09 3.47 -2.11
N SER A 129 -3.40 2.28 -1.61
CA SER A 129 -4.58 1.49 -1.99
C SER A 129 -5.92 2.07 -1.49
N PHE A 130 -5.93 3.27 -0.88
CA PHE A 130 -7.16 3.89 -0.41
C PHE A 130 -8.08 4.23 -1.57
N GLN A 131 -9.27 3.63 -1.54
CA GLN A 131 -10.34 3.88 -2.50
C GLN A 131 -11.64 4.07 -1.72
N LEU A 132 -12.28 5.21 -1.94
CA LEU A 132 -13.62 5.50 -1.45
C LEU A 132 -14.61 4.76 -2.36
N HIS A 133 -14.98 3.56 -1.93
CA HIS A 133 -16.10 2.82 -2.50
C HIS A 133 -17.37 3.14 -1.72
N GLN A 134 -18.48 3.05 -2.44
CA GLN A 134 -19.81 3.49 -2.05
C GLN A 134 -20.27 2.84 -0.74
#